data_AF-Q0TWN4-F1
#
_entry.id   AF-Q0TWN4-F1
#
_cell.length_a   1.000
_cell.length_b   1.000
_cell.length_c   1.000
_cell.angle_alpha   90.00
_cell.angle_beta   90.00
_cell.angle_gamma   90.00
#
_symmetry.space_group_name_H-M   'P 1'
#
loop_
_entity.id
_entity.type
_entity.pdbx_description
1 polymer ?
#
loop_
_entity_poly.entity_id
_entity_poly.type
_entity_poly.pdbx_seq_one_letter_code
_entity_poly.pdbx_strand_id
1 'polypeptide(L)'
;MACANGSVPLLLPWTNNTVSATGKILSQGCIGQLGGIYDSATSTTFAEVDYATWPGSRDSVGLASGSSSIFFNDAAAFGLKPATNKFASFPMRTNGSKDTSAEAFLKNDRDHRATLPLGMDSSFLNYLVDSGQASSTTYGLWAGSESEETPQEGLLVVGGYDETRLKSAATTFPMFSDCPTCAILTAITYDVGSTSTTLFAAATDTLVVHLDPFSSDIRLPAAMLQNLAAAEK
;
A
#
# COMPACT_ATOMS: atom_id res chain seq x y z
N MET A 1 15.92 23.36 -5.10
CA MET A 1 15.88 21.97 -4.59
C MET A 1 14.44 21.51 -4.73
N ALA A 2 14.16 20.73 -5.78
CA ALA A 2 12.82 20.24 -6.07
C ALA A 2 12.70 18.83 -5.48
N CYS A 3 11.77 18.62 -4.55
CA CYS A 3 11.42 17.29 -4.06
C CYS A 3 10.66 16.56 -5.18
N ALA A 4 11.04 15.31 -5.41
CA ALA A 4 10.49 14.50 -6.48
C ALA A 4 9.08 14.02 -6.06
N ASN A 5 8.08 14.60 -6.71
CA ASN A 5 6.65 14.33 -6.54
C ASN A 5 6.28 12.97 -7.13
N GLY A 6 6.32 11.93 -6.30
CA GLY A 6 5.74 10.62 -6.58
C GLY A 6 5.03 10.13 -5.33
N SER A 7 3.70 10.15 -5.34
CA SER A 7 2.92 9.41 -4.35
C SER A 7 3.12 7.91 -4.62
N VAL A 8 3.82 7.24 -3.71
CA VAL A 8 4.16 5.81 -3.80
C VAL A 8 2.87 4.96 -3.90
N PRO A 9 2.79 3.95 -4.78
CA PRO A 9 1.70 2.97 -4.82
C PRO A 9 1.43 2.33 -3.44
N LEU A 10 0.17 2.03 -3.15
CA LEU A 10 -0.23 1.37 -1.90
C LEU A 10 0.19 -0.11 -1.93
N LEU A 11 1.24 -0.42 -1.21
CA LEU A 11 1.69 -1.78 -0.95
C LEU A 11 0.80 -2.44 0.11
N LEU A 12 -0.18 -3.24 -0.29
CA LEU A 12 -0.88 -4.12 0.64
C LEU A 12 -0.03 -5.39 0.84
N PRO A 13 0.31 -5.79 2.08
CA PRO A 13 0.98 -7.07 2.32
C PRO A 13 -0.01 -8.21 2.07
N TRP A 14 -0.25 -8.57 0.80
CA TRP A 14 -1.01 -9.75 0.47
C TRP A 14 -0.12 -10.96 0.64
N THR A 15 -0.28 -11.70 1.74
CA THR A 15 0.26 -13.05 1.85
C THR A 15 -0.69 -14.02 1.13
N ASN A 16 -0.41 -14.30 -0.15
CA ASN A 16 -1.09 -15.37 -0.86
C ASN A 16 -0.63 -16.73 -0.32
N ASN A 17 -1.32 -17.24 0.70
CA ASN A 17 -1.14 -18.63 1.12
C ASN A 17 -1.74 -19.53 0.06
N THR A 18 -0.89 -20.22 -0.71
CA THR A 18 -1.36 -21.29 -1.61
C THR A 18 -1.76 -22.49 -0.76
N VAL A 19 -3.07 -22.64 -0.53
CA VAL A 19 -3.65 -23.80 0.15
C VAL A 19 -3.87 -24.89 -0.90
N SER A 20 -3.24 -26.06 -0.71
CA SER A 20 -3.51 -27.23 -1.56
C SER A 20 -4.98 -27.64 -1.47
N ALA A 21 -5.47 -28.43 -2.43
CA ALA A 21 -6.81 -29.02 -2.39
C ALA A 21 -7.09 -29.90 -1.14
N THR A 22 -6.06 -30.16 -0.32
CA THR A 22 -6.12 -30.92 0.94
C THR A 22 -5.91 -30.04 2.18
N GLY A 23 -5.94 -28.70 2.04
CA GLY A 23 -5.82 -27.78 3.19
C GLY A 23 -4.39 -27.57 3.69
N LYS A 24 -3.36 -28.07 2.99
CA LYS A 24 -1.95 -27.86 3.38
C LYS A 24 -1.39 -26.60 2.73
N ILE A 25 -0.78 -25.74 3.54
CA ILE A 25 0.02 -24.61 3.08
C ILE A 25 1.28 -25.18 2.42
N LEU A 26 1.45 -24.95 1.12
CA LEU A 26 2.66 -25.34 0.40
C LEU A 26 3.73 -24.25 0.60
N SER A 27 4.35 -24.22 1.78
CA SER A 27 5.45 -23.28 2.05
C SER A 27 6.77 -23.84 1.50
N GLN A 28 7.16 -23.44 0.28
CA GLN A 28 8.57 -23.50 -0.12
C GLN A 28 9.20 -22.12 0.09
N GLY A 29 9.89 -21.95 1.22
CA GLY A 29 10.83 -20.84 1.48
C GLY A 29 10.22 -19.43 1.63
N CYS A 30 11.12 -18.44 1.73
CA CYS A 30 10.87 -16.99 1.91
C CYS A 30 9.81 -16.41 0.95
N ILE A 31 9.50 -17.11 -0.14
CA ILE A 31 8.50 -16.77 -1.16
C ILE A 31 7.08 -16.65 -0.58
N GLY A 32 6.72 -17.47 0.41
CA GLY A 32 5.41 -17.39 1.06
C GLY A 32 5.22 -16.09 1.87
N GLN A 33 6.29 -15.56 2.47
CA GLN A 33 6.26 -14.30 3.23
C GLN A 33 6.13 -13.07 2.32
N LEU A 34 6.42 -13.22 1.02
CA LEU A 34 6.40 -12.14 0.03
C LEU A 34 5.11 -12.10 -0.80
N GLY A 35 4.16 -12.99 -0.54
CA GLY A 35 2.88 -13.03 -1.25
C GLY A 35 2.85 -13.90 -2.51
N GLY A 36 3.85 -14.76 -2.69
CA GLY A 36 3.98 -15.62 -3.86
C GLY A 36 4.75 -14.96 -5.01
N ILE A 37 5.01 -15.73 -6.07
CA ILE A 37 5.69 -15.27 -7.29
C ILE A 37 4.76 -15.49 -8.48
N TYR A 38 4.74 -14.52 -9.38
CA TYR A 38 4.10 -14.64 -10.67
C TYR A 38 5.04 -15.33 -11.67
N ASP A 39 4.60 -16.44 -12.26
CA ASP A 39 5.33 -17.19 -13.30
C ASP A 39 4.70 -16.92 -14.68
N SER A 40 5.31 -15.99 -15.42
CA SER A 40 4.85 -15.58 -16.75
C SER A 40 4.87 -16.71 -17.78
N ALA A 41 5.72 -17.72 -17.63
CA ALA A 41 5.82 -18.83 -18.58
C ALA A 41 4.57 -19.74 -18.56
N THR A 42 3.79 -19.67 -17.48
CA THR A 42 2.54 -20.45 -17.32
C THR A 42 1.31 -19.68 -17.75
N SER A 43 1.42 -18.37 -17.97
CA SER A 43 0.30 -17.53 -18.41
C SER A 43 0.15 -17.59 -19.93
N THR A 44 -1.07 -17.84 -20.39
CA THR A 44 -1.42 -17.81 -21.82
C THR A 44 -1.80 -16.41 -22.31
N THR A 45 -1.95 -15.44 -21.39
CA THR A 45 -2.35 -14.05 -21.67
C THR A 45 -1.25 -13.04 -21.38
N PHE A 46 -0.08 -13.48 -20.93
CA PHE A 46 1.10 -12.65 -20.73
C PHE A 46 1.53 -11.99 -22.04
N ALA A 47 1.65 -10.67 -22.03
CA ALA A 47 2.17 -9.87 -23.12
C ALA A 47 3.13 -8.80 -22.59
N GLU A 48 4.42 -8.93 -22.91
CA GLU A 48 5.41 -7.89 -22.61
C GLU A 48 5.11 -6.62 -23.40
N VAL A 49 5.29 -5.46 -22.77
CA VAL A 49 4.94 -4.14 -23.31
C VAL A 49 6.15 -3.22 -23.22
N ASP A 50 6.37 -2.43 -24.27
CA ASP A 50 7.40 -1.41 -24.26
C ASP A 50 7.10 -0.35 -23.18
N TYR A 51 8.11 -0.08 -22.35
CA TYR A 51 8.07 0.90 -21.28
C TYR A 51 7.50 2.27 -21.70
N ALA A 52 7.84 2.75 -22.90
CA ALA A 52 7.41 4.04 -23.43
C ALA A 52 5.89 4.12 -23.66
N THR A 53 5.23 2.96 -23.75
CA THR A 53 3.80 2.83 -24.04
C THR A 53 3.00 2.19 -22.89
N TRP A 54 3.67 1.80 -21.80
CA TRP A 54 3.03 1.07 -20.71
C TRP A 54 2.12 1.99 -19.87
N PRO A 55 0.81 1.66 -19.71
CA PRO A 55 -0.18 2.57 -19.13
C PRO A 55 -0.36 2.43 -17.60
N GLY A 56 0.47 1.64 -16.92
CA GLY A 56 0.36 1.40 -15.49
C GLY A 56 0.87 2.56 -14.62
N SER A 57 0.33 2.69 -13.41
CA SER A 57 0.83 3.64 -12.42
C SER A 57 2.27 3.31 -11.98
N ARG A 58 3.08 4.34 -11.78
CA ARG A 58 4.47 4.23 -11.33
C ARG A 58 4.94 5.48 -10.60
N ASP A 59 5.98 5.29 -9.79
CA ASP A 59 6.73 6.41 -9.23
C ASP A 59 7.52 7.13 -10.32
N SER A 60 7.57 8.46 -10.20
CA SER A 60 8.30 9.36 -11.11
C SER A 60 9.82 9.33 -10.92
N VAL A 61 10.30 8.63 -9.87
CA VAL A 61 11.66 8.75 -9.32
C VAL A 61 12.34 7.38 -9.34
N GLY A 62 12.97 7.01 -10.46
CA GLY A 62 13.83 5.81 -10.46
C GLY A 62 13.86 5.01 -11.75
N LEU A 63 13.97 5.65 -12.91
CA LEU A 63 14.59 4.99 -14.06
C LEU A 63 16.12 4.98 -13.90
N ALA A 64 16.63 4.40 -12.82
CA ALA A 64 17.96 3.82 -12.87
C ALA A 64 17.79 2.47 -13.59
N SER A 65 17.68 2.58 -14.92
CA SER A 65 17.60 1.51 -15.90
C SER A 65 16.17 0.98 -16.17
N GLY A 66 15.63 1.28 -17.35
CA GLY A 66 14.54 0.50 -17.95
C GLY A 66 14.93 -0.96 -18.26
N SER A 67 16.13 -1.40 -17.85
CA SER A 67 16.62 -2.77 -17.94
C SER A 67 16.42 -3.58 -16.66
N SER A 68 15.92 -2.97 -15.57
CA SER A 68 15.64 -3.72 -14.34
C SER A 68 14.31 -4.47 -14.45
N SER A 69 13.20 -3.76 -14.61
CA SER A 69 11.85 -4.33 -14.63
C SER A 69 11.40 -4.85 -16.00
N ILE A 70 10.54 -5.88 -15.98
CA ILE A 70 9.73 -6.29 -17.14
C ILE A 70 8.37 -5.63 -17.00
N PHE A 71 7.94 -4.92 -18.04
CA PHE A 71 6.62 -4.30 -18.14
C PHE A 71 5.74 -5.20 -18.99
N PHE A 72 4.55 -5.51 -18.53
CA PHE A 72 3.66 -6.43 -19.22
C PHE A 72 2.21 -6.11 -18.92
N ASN A 73 1.33 -6.65 -19.77
CA ASN A 73 -0.08 -6.78 -19.48
C ASN A 73 -0.40 -8.26 -19.31
N ASP A 74 -1.26 -8.58 -18.35
CA ASP A 74 -1.81 -9.94 -18.22
C ASP A 74 -3.21 -9.90 -17.61
N ALA A 75 -3.93 -11.01 -17.68
CA ALA A 75 -5.17 -11.19 -16.96
C ALA A 75 -4.91 -11.19 -15.45
N ALA A 76 -5.72 -10.46 -14.70
CA ALA A 76 -5.63 -10.37 -13.25
C ALA A 76 -7.03 -10.45 -12.61
N ALA A 77 -7.11 -10.86 -11.35
CA ALA A 77 -8.37 -10.93 -10.61
C ALA A 77 -8.12 -10.69 -9.13
N PHE A 78 -9.12 -10.17 -8.43
CA PHE A 78 -9.04 -9.94 -6.98
C PHE A 78 -10.41 -10.10 -6.30
N GLY A 79 -10.38 -10.22 -4.97
CA GLY A 79 -11.56 -10.46 -4.15
C GLY A 79 -11.70 -11.91 -3.70
N LEU A 80 -12.80 -12.18 -2.99
CA LEU A 80 -13.11 -13.51 -2.44
C LEU A 80 -13.30 -14.53 -3.56
N LYS A 81 -12.91 -15.79 -3.33
CA LYS A 81 -13.13 -16.87 -4.31
C LYS A 81 -14.61 -17.26 -4.35
N PRO A 82 -15.22 -17.42 -5.54
CA PRO A 82 -14.66 -17.14 -6.87
C PRO A 82 -14.58 -15.63 -7.13
N ALA A 83 -13.43 -15.14 -7.60
CA ALA A 83 -13.24 -13.72 -7.86
C ALA A 83 -14.20 -13.25 -8.96
N THR A 84 -15.10 -12.35 -8.61
CA THR A 84 -16.00 -11.67 -9.55
C THR A 84 -15.29 -10.57 -10.32
N ASN A 85 -14.29 -9.94 -9.67
CA ASN A 85 -13.57 -8.83 -10.26
C ASN A 85 -12.39 -9.34 -11.06
N LYS A 86 -12.42 -9.08 -12.37
CA LYS A 86 -11.48 -9.61 -13.33
C LYS A 86 -11.04 -8.52 -14.29
N PHE A 87 -9.79 -8.62 -14.67
CA PHE A 87 -9.12 -7.81 -15.67
C PHE A 87 -8.68 -8.75 -16.78
N ALA A 88 -9.14 -8.51 -18.00
CA ALA A 88 -8.68 -9.30 -19.15
C ALA A 88 -7.24 -8.92 -19.54
N SER A 89 -6.86 -7.68 -19.28
CA SER A 89 -5.53 -7.14 -19.54
C SER A 89 -5.28 -6.01 -18.55
N PHE A 90 -4.39 -6.23 -17.57
CA PHE A 90 -4.03 -5.27 -16.55
C PHE A 90 -2.52 -4.97 -16.62
N PRO A 91 -2.12 -3.69 -16.63
CA PRO A 91 -0.70 -3.33 -16.67
C PRO A 91 -0.01 -3.65 -15.35
N MET A 92 1.04 -4.46 -15.42
CA MET A 92 1.86 -4.90 -14.30
C MET A 92 3.35 -4.76 -14.63
N ARG A 93 4.18 -4.69 -13.59
CA ARG A 93 5.64 -4.73 -13.75
C ARG A 93 6.26 -5.65 -12.71
N THR A 94 7.39 -6.26 -13.04
CA THR A 94 8.19 -6.99 -12.06
C THR A 94 9.04 -6.03 -11.24
N ASN A 95 9.24 -6.34 -9.95
CA ASN A 95 10.10 -5.54 -9.07
C ASN A 95 11.57 -6.03 -9.04
N GLY A 96 11.99 -6.87 -9.98
CA GLY A 96 13.38 -7.34 -10.06
C GLY A 96 14.21 -6.50 -11.00
N SER A 97 15.53 -6.52 -10.83
CA SER A 97 16.50 -6.08 -11.83
C SER A 97 17.10 -7.27 -12.58
N LYS A 98 17.36 -7.16 -13.89
CA LYS A 98 18.26 -8.10 -14.60
C LYS A 98 19.73 -7.91 -14.20
N ASP A 99 20.04 -6.84 -13.47
CA ASP A 99 21.37 -6.56 -12.96
C ASP A 99 21.63 -7.35 -11.68
N THR A 100 22.34 -8.47 -11.82
CA THR A 100 22.74 -9.36 -10.72
C THR A 100 23.79 -8.74 -9.78
N SER A 101 24.33 -7.56 -10.11
CA SER A 101 25.25 -6.81 -9.25
C SER A 101 24.55 -5.78 -8.37
N ALA A 102 23.26 -5.51 -8.62
CA ALA A 102 22.55 -4.40 -8.01
C ALA A 102 21.96 -4.69 -6.62
N GLU A 103 21.56 -5.92 -6.27
CA GLU A 103 20.81 -6.10 -5.01
C GLU A 103 21.10 -7.40 -4.23
N ALA A 104 21.50 -7.21 -2.97
CA ALA A 104 21.36 -8.21 -1.93
C ALA A 104 19.89 -8.18 -1.45
N PHE A 105 19.25 -9.35 -1.38
CA PHE A 105 17.93 -9.54 -0.79
C PHE A 105 17.83 -8.86 0.60
N LEU A 106 17.29 -7.64 0.66
CA LEU A 106 17.02 -6.94 1.91
C LEU A 106 15.57 -7.18 2.29
N LYS A 107 15.39 -7.95 3.38
CA LYS A 107 14.12 -8.50 3.91
C LYS A 107 12.95 -7.51 4.06
N ASN A 108 13.18 -6.20 3.96
CA ASN A 108 12.22 -5.12 4.25
C ASN A 108 12.14 -4.02 3.17
N ASP A 109 12.68 -4.23 1.97
CA ASP A 109 12.65 -3.19 0.93
C ASP A 109 11.32 -3.22 0.14
N ARG A 110 10.83 -2.02 -0.21
CA ARG A 110 9.53 -1.75 -0.86
C ARG A 110 9.35 -2.51 -2.17
N ASP A 111 10.47 -2.84 -2.83
CA ASP A 111 10.49 -3.57 -4.09
C ASP A 111 10.32 -5.09 -3.93
N HIS A 112 10.20 -5.64 -2.72
CA HIS A 112 10.20 -7.10 -2.54
C HIS A 112 8.82 -7.75 -2.49
N ARG A 113 7.72 -6.97 -2.56
CA ARG A 113 6.34 -7.46 -2.56
C ARG A 113 5.52 -6.83 -3.68
N ALA A 114 4.48 -7.53 -4.14
CA ALA A 114 3.54 -6.96 -5.10
C ALA A 114 2.83 -5.73 -4.50
N THR A 115 2.72 -4.67 -5.30
CA THR A 115 2.11 -3.38 -4.90
C THR A 115 0.79 -3.18 -5.64
N LEU A 116 -0.15 -2.46 -5.04
CA LEU A 116 -1.40 -2.07 -5.70
C LEU A 116 -1.52 -0.54 -5.73
N PRO A 117 -1.50 0.12 -6.89
CA PRO A 117 -1.60 1.58 -6.90
C PRO A 117 -2.98 2.01 -6.41
N LEU A 118 -3.04 2.85 -5.38
CA LEU A 118 -4.27 3.45 -4.85
C LEU A 118 -4.16 4.97 -4.70
N GLY A 119 -3.09 5.57 -5.25
CA GLY A 119 -2.93 7.02 -5.30
C GLY A 119 -3.82 7.71 -6.33
N MET A 120 -3.63 9.02 -6.48
CA MET A 120 -4.24 9.80 -7.58
C MET A 120 -3.91 9.15 -8.93
N ASP A 121 -4.90 9.17 -9.83
CA ASP A 121 -4.79 8.61 -11.19
C ASP A 121 -4.29 7.15 -11.22
N SER A 122 -4.61 6.39 -10.18
CA SER A 122 -4.31 4.96 -10.11
C SER A 122 -4.91 4.22 -11.31
N SER A 123 -4.07 3.48 -12.04
CA SER A 123 -4.49 2.61 -13.13
C SER A 123 -5.42 1.50 -12.64
N PHE A 124 -5.28 1.06 -11.38
CA PHE A 124 -6.19 0.09 -10.77
C PHE A 124 -7.57 0.69 -10.49
N LEU A 125 -7.63 1.86 -9.83
CA LEU A 125 -8.89 2.51 -9.48
C LEU A 125 -9.65 2.96 -10.73
N ASN A 126 -8.94 3.57 -11.69
CA ASN A 126 -9.53 4.00 -12.96
C ASN A 126 -10.10 2.81 -13.74
N TYR A 127 -9.34 1.70 -13.87
CA TYR A 127 -9.84 0.53 -14.58
C TYR A 127 -11.14 -0.01 -13.96
N LEU A 128 -11.22 -0.07 -12.62
CA LEU A 128 -12.41 -0.57 -11.95
C LEU A 128 -13.65 0.27 -12.25
N VAL A 129 -13.50 1.59 -12.30
CA VAL A 129 -14.59 2.49 -12.70
C VAL A 129 -14.92 2.32 -14.19
N ASP A 130 -13.91 2.35 -15.05
CA ASP A 130 -14.08 2.28 -16.51
C ASP A 130 -14.72 0.96 -16.97
N SER A 131 -14.45 -0.13 -16.25
CA SER A 131 -15.03 -1.44 -16.51
C SER A 131 -16.38 -1.67 -15.81
N GLY A 132 -16.90 -0.67 -15.09
CA GLY A 132 -18.17 -0.76 -14.37
C GLY A 132 -18.14 -1.67 -13.13
N GLN A 133 -16.95 -2.04 -12.66
CA GLN A 133 -16.75 -2.88 -11.46
C GLN A 133 -16.77 -2.07 -10.16
N ALA A 134 -16.60 -0.74 -10.24
CA ALA A 134 -16.74 0.20 -9.13
C ALA A 134 -17.53 1.44 -9.55
N SER A 135 -18.24 2.05 -8.60
CA SER A 135 -19.03 3.28 -8.82
C SER A 135 -18.19 4.56 -8.81
N SER A 136 -16.98 4.53 -8.24
CA SER A 136 -16.06 5.66 -8.16
C SER A 136 -14.62 5.19 -7.89
N THR A 137 -13.66 6.09 -8.07
CA THR A 137 -12.24 5.86 -7.76
C THR A 137 -11.93 6.00 -6.26
N THR A 138 -12.91 6.39 -5.44
CA THR A 138 -12.75 6.45 -3.98
C THR A 138 -12.56 5.05 -3.42
N TYR A 139 -11.73 4.90 -2.39
CA TYR A 139 -11.59 3.64 -1.66
C TYR A 139 -11.58 3.89 -0.14
N GLY A 140 -12.08 2.90 0.59
CA GLY A 140 -12.03 2.80 2.03
C GLY A 140 -11.08 1.70 2.44
N LEU A 141 -10.13 2.01 3.31
CA LEU A 141 -9.19 1.04 3.86
C LEU A 141 -9.39 0.92 5.37
N TRP A 142 -9.64 -0.30 5.80
CA TRP A 142 -9.59 -0.69 7.21
C TRP A 142 -8.48 -1.73 7.37
N ALA A 143 -7.40 -1.37 8.07
CA ALA A 143 -6.20 -2.20 8.13
C ALA A 143 -6.41 -3.53 8.88
N GLY A 144 -7.46 -3.64 9.71
CA GLY A 144 -7.67 -4.79 10.58
C GLY A 144 -6.96 -4.62 11.92
N SER A 145 -6.62 -5.74 12.55
CA SER A 145 -5.96 -5.81 13.85
C SER A 145 -4.91 -6.91 13.85
N GLU A 146 -3.66 -6.54 14.19
CA GLU A 146 -2.57 -7.48 14.45
C GLU A 146 -2.52 -7.95 15.92
N SER A 147 -3.56 -7.68 16.71
CA SER A 147 -3.65 -8.14 18.10
C SER A 147 -3.50 -9.66 18.19
N GLU A 148 -2.62 -10.14 19.07
CA GLU A 148 -2.48 -11.58 19.33
C GLU A 148 -3.74 -12.19 19.95
N GLU A 149 -4.49 -11.40 20.72
CA GLU A 149 -5.72 -11.85 21.40
C GLU A 149 -6.95 -11.77 20.49
N THR A 150 -7.01 -10.75 19.63
CA THR A 150 -8.16 -10.47 18.76
C THR A 150 -7.71 -10.09 17.34
N PRO A 151 -7.10 -11.02 16.59
CA PRO A 151 -6.66 -10.74 15.24
C PRO A 151 -7.88 -10.54 14.33
N GLN A 152 -7.79 -9.54 13.45
CA GLN A 152 -8.85 -9.25 12.48
C GLN A 152 -8.26 -8.93 11.12
N GLU A 153 -8.73 -9.65 10.09
CA GLU A 153 -8.36 -9.38 8.70
C GLU A 153 -8.83 -8.00 8.26
N GLY A 154 -7.97 -7.24 7.59
CA GLY A 154 -8.33 -5.95 7.01
C GLY A 154 -9.34 -6.04 5.87
N LEU A 155 -9.83 -4.87 5.45
CA LEU A 155 -10.78 -4.72 4.35
C LEU A 155 -10.41 -3.51 3.47
N LEU A 156 -10.31 -3.74 2.17
CA LEU A 156 -10.29 -2.71 1.15
C LEU A 156 -11.64 -2.71 0.42
N VAL A 157 -12.31 -1.57 0.39
CA VAL A 157 -13.53 -1.33 -0.40
C VAL A 157 -13.21 -0.33 -1.49
N VAL A 158 -13.51 -0.66 -2.75
CA VAL A 158 -13.37 0.27 -3.89
C VAL A 158 -14.76 0.77 -4.30
N GLY A 159 -14.86 2.05 -4.61
CA GLY A 159 -16.12 2.75 -4.88
C GLY A 159 -16.79 3.36 -3.65
N GLY A 160 -16.21 3.21 -2.45
CA GLY A 160 -16.78 3.67 -1.19
C GLY A 160 -16.03 3.12 0.02
N TYR A 161 -16.72 3.01 1.16
CA TYR A 161 -16.18 2.45 2.41
C TYR A 161 -17.27 1.65 3.15
N ASP A 162 -16.86 0.80 4.10
CA ASP A 162 -17.79 0.01 4.92
C ASP A 162 -18.15 0.77 6.21
N GLU A 163 -19.37 1.28 6.29
CA GLU A 163 -19.88 2.02 7.47
C GLU A 163 -19.92 1.17 8.73
N THR A 164 -20.00 -0.17 8.62
CA THR A 164 -20.02 -1.06 9.80
C THR A 164 -18.67 -1.09 10.53
N ARG A 165 -17.61 -0.56 9.89
CA ARG A 165 -16.27 -0.40 10.49
C ARG A 165 -16.12 0.92 11.26
N LEU A 166 -17.11 1.80 11.20
CA LEU A 166 -17.09 3.07 11.92
C LEU A 166 -17.74 2.93 13.29
N LYS A 167 -17.01 3.31 14.34
CA LYS A 167 -17.55 3.43 15.70
C LYS A 167 -18.24 4.79 15.93
N SER A 168 -17.91 5.79 15.12
CA SER A 168 -18.43 7.15 15.15
C SER A 168 -18.45 7.74 13.74
N ALA A 169 -19.12 8.88 13.56
CA ALA A 169 -19.13 9.57 12.27
C ALA A 169 -17.71 9.83 11.74
N ALA A 170 -17.51 9.69 10.43
CA ALA A 170 -16.26 9.98 9.76
C ALA A 170 -15.94 11.48 9.83
N THR A 171 -14.65 11.81 9.96
CA THR A 171 -14.17 13.19 9.88
C THR A 171 -13.45 13.38 8.55
N THR A 172 -13.72 14.51 7.89
CA THR A 172 -13.03 14.89 6.65
C THR A 172 -11.95 15.91 6.96
N PHE A 173 -10.77 15.72 6.39
CA PHE A 173 -9.68 16.68 6.41
C PHE A 173 -9.32 17.05 4.96
N PRO A 174 -8.85 18.29 4.72
CA PRO A 174 -8.46 18.70 3.38
C PRO A 174 -7.27 17.87 2.90
N MET A 175 -7.39 17.31 1.71
CA MET A 175 -6.28 16.68 0.99
C MET A 175 -5.47 17.75 0.27
N PHE A 176 -4.15 17.56 0.20
CA PHE A 176 -3.29 18.42 -0.60
C PHE A 176 -3.24 17.91 -2.04
N SER A 177 -3.26 18.82 -3.02
CA SER A 177 -3.22 18.46 -4.44
C SER A 177 -1.93 17.74 -4.86
N ASP A 178 -0.85 17.94 -4.13
CA ASP A 178 0.46 17.31 -4.32
C ASP A 178 0.72 16.16 -3.34
N CYS A 179 -0.13 15.98 -2.31
CA CYS A 179 -0.09 14.86 -1.39
C CYS A 179 -1.50 14.51 -0.86
N PRO A 180 -2.25 13.66 -1.58
CA PRO A 180 -3.64 13.33 -1.26
C PRO A 180 -3.79 12.58 0.06
N THR A 181 -2.75 11.85 0.46
CA THR A 181 -2.71 11.13 1.73
C THR A 181 -2.06 11.94 2.84
N CYS A 182 -1.69 13.21 2.60
CA CYS A 182 -1.18 14.06 3.65
C CYS A 182 -2.30 14.65 4.50
N ALA A 183 -2.09 14.68 5.81
CA ALA A 183 -2.96 15.34 6.77
C ALA A 183 -2.14 16.31 7.63
N ILE A 184 -2.80 17.36 8.14
CA ILE A 184 -2.20 18.25 9.14
C ILE A 184 -2.69 17.82 10.51
N LEU A 185 -1.78 17.40 11.37
CA LEU A 185 -2.03 17.20 12.79
C LEU A 185 -1.79 18.51 13.53
N THR A 186 -2.77 18.90 14.33
CA THR A 186 -2.68 20.07 15.23
C THR A 186 -2.41 19.67 16.67
N ALA A 187 -2.50 18.38 16.98
CA ALA A 187 -2.22 17.83 18.30
C ALA A 187 -1.87 16.34 18.19
N ILE A 188 -0.91 15.91 19.00
CA ILE A 188 -0.63 14.51 19.33
C ILE A 188 -0.44 14.50 20.84
N THR A 189 -1.18 13.66 21.54
CA THR A 189 -1.11 13.53 22.99
C THR A 189 -0.73 12.11 23.39
N TYR A 190 0.00 12.00 24.48
CA TYR A 190 0.25 10.76 25.20
C TYR A 190 -0.60 10.77 26.47
N ASP A 191 -1.55 9.83 26.54
CA ASP A 191 -2.57 9.78 27.59
C ASP A 191 -2.31 8.58 28.51
N VAL A 192 -2.10 8.84 29.80
CA VAL A 192 -1.91 7.82 30.85
C VAL A 192 -2.87 8.08 32.00
N GLY A 193 -3.82 7.17 32.19
CA GLY A 193 -4.89 7.33 33.17
C GLY A 193 -5.72 8.59 32.88
N SER A 194 -5.70 9.57 33.79
CA SER A 194 -6.38 10.86 33.62
C SER A 194 -5.46 11.98 33.14
N THR A 195 -4.18 11.70 32.87
CA THR A 195 -3.20 12.70 32.44
C THR A 195 -3.02 12.64 30.92
N SER A 196 -3.14 13.79 30.26
CA SER A 196 -2.89 13.94 28.82
C SER A 196 -1.73 14.92 28.62
N THR A 197 -0.67 14.46 27.96
CA THR A 197 0.54 15.26 27.71
C THR A 197 0.70 15.48 26.21
N THR A 198 0.76 16.73 25.76
CA THR A 198 1.04 17.01 24.35
C THR A 198 2.48 16.68 23.99
N LEU A 199 2.69 16.12 22.80
CA LEU A 199 4.02 15.86 22.25
C LEU A 199 4.56 17.04 21.43
N PHE A 200 3.74 18.04 21.13
CA PHE A 200 4.16 19.28 20.48
C PHE A 200 4.88 20.21 21.45
N ALA A 201 5.76 21.07 20.94
CA ALA A 201 6.47 22.04 21.78
C ALA A 201 5.57 23.25 22.14
N ALA A 202 4.71 23.66 21.21
CA ALA A 202 3.71 24.71 21.41
C ALA A 202 2.33 24.30 20.91
N ALA A 203 1.28 24.88 21.49
CA ALA A 203 -0.12 24.62 21.11
C ALA A 203 -0.49 25.10 19.69
N THR A 204 0.35 25.93 19.08
CA THR A 204 0.19 26.43 17.71
C THR A 204 0.95 25.60 16.68
N ASP A 205 1.76 24.65 17.13
CA ASP A 205 2.55 23.83 16.23
C ASP A 205 1.65 22.89 15.43
N THR A 206 2.06 22.61 14.20
CA THR A 206 1.38 21.67 13.32
C THR A 206 2.38 20.71 12.70
N LEU A 207 1.95 19.49 12.43
CA LEU A 207 2.75 18.48 11.76
C LEU A 207 2.03 17.99 10.50
N VAL A 208 2.66 18.12 9.34
CA VAL A 208 2.19 17.43 8.13
C VAL A 208 2.63 15.97 8.25
N VAL A 209 1.68 15.05 8.16
CA VAL A 209 1.91 13.60 8.18
C VAL A 209 1.44 12.97 6.89
N HIS A 210 2.10 11.88 6.51
CA HIS A 210 1.67 11.04 5.40
C HIS A 210 0.91 9.85 5.96
N LEU A 211 -0.33 9.66 5.51
CA LEU A 211 -1.07 8.43 5.74
C LEU A 211 -0.51 7.36 4.80
N ASP A 212 0.50 6.65 5.29
CA ASP A 212 1.17 5.57 4.57
C ASP A 212 0.72 4.20 5.11
N PRO A 213 -0.13 3.46 4.39
CA PRO A 213 -0.62 2.17 4.87
C PRO A 213 0.39 1.03 4.68
N PHE A 214 1.60 1.31 4.18
CA PHE A 214 2.69 0.35 4.11
C PHE A 214 3.48 0.26 5.42
N SER A 215 3.68 1.39 6.09
CA SER A 215 4.55 1.46 7.26
C SER A 215 3.87 0.79 8.45
N SER A 216 4.56 -0.19 9.06
CA SER A 216 4.11 -0.85 10.29
C SER A 216 4.40 -0.02 11.54
N ASP A 217 5.04 1.14 11.38
CA ASP A 217 5.52 1.99 12.45
C ASP A 217 5.00 3.44 12.32
N ILE A 218 4.67 4.05 13.46
CA ILE A 218 4.42 5.48 13.53
C ILE A 218 5.76 6.19 13.68
N ARG A 219 6.09 7.03 12.69
CA ARG A 219 7.33 7.82 12.70
C ARG A 219 7.05 9.23 13.15
N LEU A 220 7.72 9.63 14.23
CA LEU A 220 7.62 10.98 14.80
C LEU A 220 8.95 11.72 14.67
N PRO A 221 8.93 13.06 14.54
CA PRO A 221 10.13 13.89 14.66
C PRO A 221 10.87 13.60 15.97
N ALA A 222 12.20 13.68 15.94
CA ALA A 222 13.05 13.38 17.10
C ALA A 222 12.67 14.18 18.35
N ALA A 223 12.25 15.44 18.20
CA ALA A 223 11.80 16.28 19.31
C ALA A 223 10.53 15.73 19.98
N MET A 224 9.57 15.21 19.20
CA MET A 224 8.35 14.60 19.74
C MET A 224 8.65 13.28 20.45
N LEU A 225 9.61 12.50 19.93
CA LEU A 225 10.08 11.28 20.60
C LEU A 225 10.76 11.58 21.94
N GLN A 226 11.50 12.69 22.03
CA GLN A 226 12.08 13.16 23.30
C GLN A 226 11.00 13.57 24.30
N ASN A 227 9.95 14.27 23.83
CA ASN A 227 8.81 14.64 24.66
C ASN A 227 8.04 13.40 25.16
N LEU A 228 7.86 12.40 24.31
CA LEU A 228 7.26 11.11 24.69
C LEU A 228 8.10 10.41 25.77
N ALA A 229 9.40 10.28 25.55
CA ALA A 229 10.32 9.66 26.52
C ALA A 229 10.42 10.42 27.85
N ALA A 230 10.11 11.73 27.86
CA ALA A 230 10.01 12.51 29.09
C ALA A 230 8.67 12.30 29.81
N ALA A 231 7.58 12.08 29.07
CA ALA A 231 6.24 11.85 29.61
C ALA A 231 6.06 10.44 30.22
N GLU A 232 6.91 9.47 29.84
CA GLU A 232 6.92 8.11 30.40
C GLU A 232 7.67 7.97 31.73
N LYS A 233 8.36 9.02 32.21
CA LYS A 233 9.10 9.03 33.48
C LYS A 233 8.23 9.44 34.65
#